data_AF-A0A3C1V977-F1
#
_entry.id   AF-A0A3C1V977-F1
#
_cell.length_a   1.000
_cell.length_b   1.000
_cell.length_c   1.000
_cell.angle_alpha   90.00
_cell.angle_beta   90.00
_cell.angle_gamma   90.00
#
_symmetry.space_group_name_H-M   'P 1'
#
loop_
_entity.id
_entity.type
_entity.pdbx_description
1 polymer ?
#
loop_
_entity_poly.entity_id
_entity_poly.type
_entity_poly.pdbx_seq_one_letter_code
_entity_poly.pdbx_strand_id
1 'polypeptide(L)'
;MRPQNLFPLMNTLLYWLGRAFIACIQILPLKLVARLGRAGGALAFHLDGRHRRVVLNNLTLCFGKEKSAEEIRAIAKENFRRIGENYLSAVKTAAMSFEELRPHLEFIGNECLPQKIGDEPPRNVVVAIGHFGNFELYARLQDVLPGYQGATTYRALNQPALNRLM
;
A
#
# COMPACT_ATOMS: atom_id res chain seq x y z
N MET A 1 30.90 8.02 -4.51
CA MET A 1 30.07 8.32 -5.69
C MET A 1 29.59 6.99 -6.28
N ARG A 2 28.28 6.72 -6.32
CA ARG A 2 27.76 5.49 -6.94
C ARG A 2 27.75 5.67 -8.46
N PRO A 3 28.11 4.66 -9.26
CA PRO A 3 28.18 4.79 -10.71
C PRO A 3 26.77 5.05 -11.27
N GLN A 4 26.56 6.25 -11.83
CA GLN A 4 25.27 6.68 -12.39
C GLN A 4 24.97 6.10 -13.79
N ASN A 5 25.83 5.27 -14.37
CA ASN A 5 25.80 4.98 -15.80
C ASN A 5 25.73 3.49 -16.16
N LEU A 6 24.84 2.71 -15.51
CA LEU A 6 24.38 1.46 -16.10
C LEU A 6 23.03 1.72 -16.81
N PHE A 7 23.17 2.16 -18.06
CA PHE A 7 22.23 2.09 -19.19
C PHE A 7 20.94 2.92 -19.11
N PRO A 8 20.90 4.14 -19.73
CA PRO A 8 19.68 4.91 -19.97
C PRO A 8 18.55 4.07 -20.58
N LEU A 9 18.90 3.12 -21.46
CA LEU A 9 17.97 2.16 -22.06
C LEU A 9 17.28 1.27 -21.01
N MET A 10 18.00 0.78 -20.00
CA MET A 10 17.44 -0.04 -18.94
C MET A 10 16.47 0.77 -18.06
N ASN A 11 16.81 2.02 -17.75
CA ASN A 11 15.91 2.92 -17.02
C ASN A 11 14.64 3.22 -17.83
N THR A 12 14.77 3.48 -19.13
CA THR A 12 13.62 3.69 -20.03
C THR A 12 12.77 2.43 -20.12
N LEU A 13 13.37 1.25 -20.26
CA LEU A 13 12.66 -0.02 -20.28
C LEU A 13 11.89 -0.27 -18.97
N LEU A 14 12.54 -0.10 -17.81
CA LEU A 14 11.90 -0.25 -16.51
C LEU A 14 10.74 0.73 -16.32
N TYR A 15 10.90 1.97 -16.76
CA TYR A 15 9.83 2.97 -16.73
C TYR A 15 8.63 2.53 -17.56
N TRP A 16 8.84 2.14 -18.82
CA TRP A 16 7.74 1.75 -19.71
C TRP A 16 7.07 0.44 -19.29
N LEU A 17 7.83 -0.54 -18.81
CA LEU A 17 7.28 -1.77 -18.24
C LEU A 17 6.43 -1.48 -17.00
N GLY A 18 6.93 -0.64 -16.08
CA GLY A 18 6.17 -0.21 -14.91
C GLY A 18 4.91 0.57 -15.30
N ARG A 19 5.02 1.49 -16.26
CA ARG A 19 3.88 2.28 -16.74
C ARG A 19 2.82 1.41 -17.40
N ALA A 20 3.23 0.45 -18.24
CA ALA A 20 2.32 -0.50 -18.89
C ALA A 20 1.62 -1.36 -17.84
N PHE A 21 2.36 -1.89 -16.86
CA PHE A 21 1.79 -2.64 -15.74
C PHE A 21 0.74 -1.83 -14.97
N ILE A 22 1.07 -0.59 -14.58
CA ILE A 22 0.15 0.32 -13.88
C ILE A 22 -1.13 0.53 -14.71
N ALA A 23 -0.99 0.86 -15.99
CA ALA A 23 -2.12 1.08 -16.88
C ALA A 23 -3.01 -0.17 -17.01
N CYS A 24 -2.41 -1.35 -17.17
CA CYS A 24 -3.15 -2.62 -17.22
C CYS A 24 -3.96 -2.85 -15.94
N ILE A 25 -3.37 -2.64 -14.76
CA ILE A 25 -4.07 -2.81 -13.47
C ILE A 25 -5.18 -1.78 -13.30
N GLN A 26 -4.95 -0.53 -13.70
CA GLN A 26 -5.90 0.57 -13.48
C GLN A 26 -7.17 0.47 -14.34
N ILE A 27 -7.12 -0.21 -15.49
CA ILE A 27 -8.30 -0.43 -16.34
C ILE A 27 -9.22 -1.52 -15.76
N LEU A 28 -8.69 -2.47 -14.98
CA LEU A 28 -9.47 -3.58 -14.44
C LEU A 28 -10.42 -3.14 -13.32
N PRO A 29 -11.57 -3.83 -13.12
CA PRO A 29 -12.45 -3.58 -11.98
C PRO A 29 -11.76 -3.88 -10.64
N LEU A 30 -12.01 -3.08 -9.60
CA LEU A 30 -11.35 -3.19 -8.29
C LEU A 30 -11.45 -4.61 -7.68
N LYS A 31 -12.63 -5.24 -7.76
CA LYS A 31 -12.83 -6.62 -7.25
C LYS A 31 -11.95 -7.65 -7.97
N LEU A 32 -11.71 -7.47 -9.28
CA LEU A 32 -10.84 -8.35 -10.04
C LEU A 32 -9.37 -8.13 -9.64
N VAL A 33 -8.95 -6.86 -9.55
CA VAL A 33 -7.60 -6.49 -9.10
C VAL A 33 -7.30 -7.09 -7.72
N ALA A 34 -8.22 -6.96 -6.76
CA ALA A 34 -8.08 -7.55 -5.43
C ALA A 34 -7.91 -9.09 -5.49
N ARG A 35 -8.72 -9.78 -6.30
CA ARG A 35 -8.62 -11.25 -6.48
C ARG A 35 -7.30 -11.68 -7.11
N LEU A 36 -6.84 -10.96 -8.14
CA LEU A 36 -5.54 -11.22 -8.78
C LEU A 36 -4.40 -11.01 -7.77
N GLY A 37 -4.48 -9.96 -6.95
CA GLY A 37 -3.52 -9.69 -5.90
C GLY A 37 -3.49 -10.80 -4.85
N ARG A 38 -4.67 -11.27 -4.40
CA ARG A 38 -4.76 -12.43 -3.48
C ARG A 38 -4.15 -13.69 -4.08
N ALA A 39 -4.39 -13.96 -5.36
CA ALA A 39 -3.83 -15.12 -6.05
C ALA A 39 -2.30 -15.01 -6.18
N GLY A 40 -1.79 -13.84 -6.58
CA GLY A 40 -0.36 -13.56 -6.66
C GLY A 40 0.32 -13.68 -5.30
N GLY A 41 -0.30 -13.15 -4.24
CA GLY A 41 0.18 -13.31 -2.86
C GLY A 41 0.20 -14.77 -2.40
N ALA A 42 -0.84 -15.55 -2.73
CA ALA A 42 -0.84 -16.98 -2.44
C ALA A 42 0.31 -17.72 -3.16
N LEU A 43 0.57 -17.38 -4.42
CA LEU A 43 1.70 -17.94 -5.17
C LEU A 43 3.04 -17.53 -4.55
N ALA A 44 3.19 -16.25 -4.20
CA ALA A 44 4.38 -15.73 -3.52
C ALA A 44 4.64 -16.44 -2.18
N PHE A 45 3.60 -16.82 -1.44
CA PHE A 45 3.77 -17.62 -0.22
C PHE A 45 4.50 -18.94 -0.50
N HIS A 46 4.28 -19.58 -1.65
CA HIS A 46 4.95 -20.82 -2.01
C HIS A 46 6.37 -20.58 -2.55
N LEU A 47 6.55 -19.56 -3.39
CA LEU A 47 7.81 -19.29 -4.08
C LEU A 47 8.84 -18.55 -3.20
N ASP A 48 8.40 -17.60 -2.38
CA ASP A 48 9.27 -16.73 -1.59
C ASP A 48 9.59 -17.32 -0.21
N GLY A 49 10.47 -18.33 -0.21
CA GLY A 49 10.88 -19.01 1.01
C GLY A 49 11.54 -18.09 2.03
N ARG A 50 12.22 -17.02 1.59
CA ARG A 50 12.92 -16.08 2.48
C ARG A 50 11.90 -15.27 3.29
N HIS A 51 11.00 -14.58 2.62
CA HIS A 51 10.03 -13.74 3.32
C HIS A 51 9.00 -14.59 4.07
N ARG A 52 8.68 -15.79 3.58
CA ARG A 52 7.83 -16.74 4.33
C ARG A 52 8.43 -17.07 5.70
N ARG A 53 9.74 -17.31 5.79
CA ARG A 53 10.41 -17.57 7.08
C ARG A 53 10.35 -16.37 8.02
N VAL A 54 10.55 -15.16 7.50
CA VAL A 54 10.45 -13.93 8.30
C VAL A 54 9.06 -13.77 8.90
N VAL A 55 8.01 -13.94 8.08
CA VAL A 55 6.62 -13.82 8.55
C VAL A 55 6.30 -14.90 9.60
N LEU A 56 6.71 -16.15 9.37
CA LEU A 56 6.51 -17.22 10.36
C LEU A 56 7.22 -16.92 11.68
N ASN A 57 8.48 -16.48 11.64
CA ASN A 57 9.22 -16.13 12.86
C ASN A 57 8.55 -14.99 13.63
N ASN A 58 8.15 -13.92 12.93
CA ASN A 58 7.46 -12.79 13.55
C ASN A 58 6.14 -13.22 14.19
N LEU A 59 5.33 -14.01 13.49
CA LEU A 59 4.06 -14.50 14.01
C LEU A 59 4.23 -15.46 15.19
N THR A 60 5.25 -16.33 15.16
CA THR A 60 5.57 -17.19 16.30
C THR A 60 6.03 -16.39 17.52
N LEU A 61 6.82 -15.33 17.32
CA LEU A 61 7.23 -14.44 18.42
C LEU A 61 6.03 -13.73 19.03
N CYS A 62 5.08 -13.27 18.22
CA CYS A 62 3.89 -12.56 18.71
C CYS A 62 2.82 -13.49 19.30
N PHE A 63 2.55 -14.63 18.67
CA PHE A 63 1.37 -15.47 18.92
C PHE A 63 1.68 -16.90 19.33
N GLY A 64 2.95 -17.30 19.44
CA GLY A 64 3.34 -18.70 19.70
C GLY A 64 2.86 -19.26 21.05
N LYS A 65 2.46 -18.40 21.99
CA LYS A 65 1.82 -18.81 23.27
C LYS A 65 0.32 -19.07 23.14
N GLU A 66 -0.32 -18.52 22.11
CA GLU A 66 -1.78 -18.51 21.94
C GLU A 66 -2.24 -19.31 20.72
N LYS A 67 -1.34 -19.63 19.79
CA LYS A 67 -1.64 -20.26 18.50
C LYS A 67 -0.69 -21.40 18.20
N SER A 68 -1.25 -22.47 17.65
CA SER A 68 -0.49 -23.59 17.11
C SER A 68 0.34 -23.18 15.89
N ALA A 69 1.33 -23.99 15.55
CA ALA A 69 2.15 -23.79 14.35
C ALA A 69 1.30 -23.80 13.05
N GLU A 70 0.22 -24.58 13.02
CA GLU A 70 -0.69 -24.64 11.87
C GLU A 70 -1.49 -23.34 11.71
N GLU A 71 -2.04 -22.82 12.82
CA GLU A 71 -2.72 -21.52 12.82
C GLU A 71 -1.78 -20.38 12.43
N ILE A 72 -0.56 -20.36 12.96
CA ILE A 72 0.48 -19.40 12.57
C ILE A 72 0.77 -19.48 11.07
N ARG A 73 0.88 -20.69 10.52
CA ARG A 73 1.10 -20.89 9.08
C ARG A 73 -0.11 -20.44 8.25
N ALA A 74 -1.33 -20.65 8.73
CA ALA A 74 -2.54 -20.17 8.07
C ALA A 74 -2.58 -18.63 8.05
N ILE A 75 -2.27 -17.98 9.17
CA ILE A 75 -2.17 -16.51 9.27
C ILE A 75 -1.06 -15.99 8.35
N ALA A 76 0.10 -16.65 8.29
CA ALA A 76 1.18 -16.28 7.38
C ALA A 76 0.74 -16.36 5.91
N LYS A 77 0.03 -17.42 5.52
CA LYS A 77 -0.48 -17.56 4.15
C LYS A 77 -1.50 -16.47 3.83
N GLU A 78 -2.41 -16.17 4.75
CA GLU A 78 -3.39 -15.10 4.55
C GLU A 78 -2.72 -13.73 4.51
N ASN A 79 -1.69 -13.48 5.33
CA ASN A 79 -0.90 -12.25 5.29
C ASN A 79 -0.29 -12.02 3.90
N PHE A 80 0.31 -13.06 3.30
CA PHE A 80 0.82 -12.97 1.92
C PHE A 80 -0.28 -12.65 0.90
N ARG A 81 -1.46 -13.27 1.02
CA ARG A 81 -2.61 -12.97 0.15
C ARG A 81 -3.05 -11.52 0.31
N ARG A 82 -3.12 -11.01 1.55
CA ARG A 82 -3.49 -9.63 1.86
C ARG A 82 -2.46 -8.63 1.38
N ILE A 83 -1.16 -8.94 1.45
CA ILE A 83 -0.10 -8.10 0.90
C ILE A 83 -0.25 -7.98 -0.62
N GLY A 84 -0.45 -9.10 -1.33
CA GLY A 84 -0.66 -9.07 -2.78
C GLY A 84 -1.94 -8.33 -3.18
N GLU A 85 -3.04 -8.56 -2.45
CA GLU A 85 -4.30 -7.80 -2.56
C GLU A 85 -4.05 -6.31 -2.38
N ASN A 86 -3.26 -5.94 -1.38
CA ASN A 86 -2.96 -4.56 -1.05
C ASN A 86 -2.21 -3.85 -2.17
N TYR A 87 -1.07 -4.42 -2.59
CA TYR A 87 -0.21 -3.81 -3.60
C TYR A 87 -0.97 -3.53 -4.90
N LEU A 88 -1.74 -4.49 -5.41
CA LEU A 88 -2.49 -4.25 -6.65
C LEU A 88 -3.66 -3.29 -6.43
N SER A 89 -4.34 -3.38 -5.29
CA SER A 89 -5.43 -2.46 -4.97
C SER A 89 -4.94 -1.02 -4.85
N ALA A 90 -3.78 -0.78 -4.24
CA ALA A 90 -3.15 0.54 -4.15
C ALA A 90 -2.87 1.14 -5.55
N VAL A 91 -2.35 0.33 -6.48
CA VAL A 91 -2.14 0.77 -7.88
C VAL A 91 -3.46 1.16 -8.57
N LYS A 92 -4.53 0.38 -8.34
CA LYS A 92 -5.85 0.66 -8.89
C LYS A 92 -6.47 1.92 -8.25
N THR A 93 -6.48 1.99 -6.92
CA THR A 93 -7.12 3.09 -6.17
C THR A 93 -6.40 4.41 -6.38
N ALA A 94 -5.09 4.40 -6.68
CA ALA A 94 -4.33 5.59 -7.06
C ALA A 94 -4.96 6.36 -8.24
N ALA A 95 -5.57 5.67 -9.22
CA ALA A 95 -6.24 6.30 -10.36
C ALA A 95 -7.75 6.52 -10.18
N MET A 96 -8.35 6.02 -9.10
CA MET A 96 -9.78 6.25 -8.84
C MET A 96 -9.99 7.65 -8.29
N SER A 97 -11.01 8.33 -8.79
CA SER A 97 -11.55 9.55 -8.18
C SER A 97 -12.14 9.25 -6.80
N PHE A 98 -12.34 10.30 -6.00
CA PHE A 98 -12.96 10.15 -4.69
C PHE A 98 -14.38 9.56 -4.78
N GLU A 99 -15.18 9.99 -5.77
CA GLU A 99 -16.53 9.44 -5.97
C GLU A 99 -16.55 7.96 -6.33
N GLU A 100 -15.56 7.48 -7.08
CA GLU A 100 -15.43 6.04 -7.37
C GLU A 100 -14.98 5.24 -6.14
N LEU A 101 -14.23 5.85 -5.23
CA LEU A 101 -13.76 5.20 -3.99
C LEU A 101 -14.81 5.22 -2.88
N ARG A 102 -15.66 6.25 -2.83
CA ARG A 102 -16.65 6.47 -1.77
C ARG A 102 -17.51 5.25 -1.43
N PRO A 103 -17.98 4.40 -2.39
CA PRO A 103 -18.73 3.19 -2.08
C PRO A 103 -17.91 2.06 -1.44
N HIS A 104 -16.58 2.21 -1.35
CA HIS A 104 -15.64 1.21 -0.88
C HIS A 104 -14.86 1.66 0.36
N LEU A 105 -15.08 2.88 0.84
CA LEU A 105 -14.31 3.51 1.90
C LEU A 105 -15.23 4.17 2.92
N GLU A 106 -14.98 3.87 4.18
CA GLU A 106 -15.61 4.52 5.33
C GLU A 106 -14.50 5.13 6.20
N PHE A 107 -14.69 6.38 6.60
CA PHE A 107 -13.78 7.07 7.52
C PHE A 107 -14.44 7.09 8.90
N ILE A 108 -13.75 6.52 9.89
CA ILE A 108 -14.23 6.41 11.27
C ILE A 108 -13.24 7.13 12.18
N GLY A 109 -13.74 7.94 13.13
CA GLY A 109 -12.91 8.63 14.13
C GLY A 109 -12.28 9.93 13.63
N ASN A 110 -12.66 10.43 12.45
CA ASN A 110 -12.16 11.70 11.92
C ASN A 110 -12.70 12.91 12.68
N GLU A 111 -13.83 12.76 13.38
CA GLU A 111 -14.41 13.72 14.32
C GLU A 111 -13.49 14.05 15.51
N CYS A 112 -12.54 13.17 15.85
CA CYS A 112 -11.56 13.39 16.90
C CYS A 112 -10.47 14.40 16.52
N LEU A 113 -10.38 14.77 15.23
CA LEU A 113 -9.37 15.73 14.78
C LEU A 113 -9.80 17.16 15.12
N PRO A 114 -8.85 18.06 15.46
CA PRO A 114 -9.14 19.47 15.70
C PRO A 114 -9.92 20.08 14.53
N GLN A 115 -11.05 20.70 14.83
CA GLN A 115 -11.86 21.37 13.82
C GLN A 115 -11.41 22.82 13.65
N LYS A 116 -11.76 23.40 12.50
CA LYS A 116 -11.60 24.83 12.23
C LYS A 116 -12.43 25.64 13.24
N ILE A 117 -11.91 26.76 13.74
CA ILE A 117 -12.65 27.70 14.59
C ILE A 117 -12.77 29.02 13.83
N GLY A 118 -13.98 29.35 13.36
CA GLY A 118 -14.21 30.53 12.53
C GLY A 118 -13.38 30.49 11.23
N ASP A 119 -12.59 31.54 11.01
CA ASP A 119 -11.72 31.64 9.84
C ASP A 119 -10.30 31.09 10.03
N GLU A 120 -9.92 30.75 11.27
CA GLU A 120 -8.58 30.26 11.59
C GLU A 120 -8.38 28.81 11.13
N PRO A 121 -7.21 28.44 10.58
CA PRO A 121 -6.92 27.05 10.21
C PRO A 121 -6.95 26.13 11.44
N PRO A 122 -7.30 24.84 11.27
CA PRO A 122 -7.22 23.88 12.36
C PRO A 122 -5.78 23.71 12.84
N ARG A 123 -5.62 23.23 14.09
CA ARG A 123 -4.29 22.94 14.64
C ARG A 123 -3.59 21.85 13.84
N ASN A 124 -2.27 21.97 13.69
CA ASN A 124 -1.45 20.94 13.06
C ASN A 124 -1.51 19.62 13.86
N VAL A 125 -1.61 18.49 13.16
CA VAL A 125 -1.67 17.15 13.74
C VAL A 125 -0.60 16.26 13.10
N VAL A 126 0.05 15.44 13.92
CA VAL A 126 0.91 14.34 13.45
C VAL A 126 0.13 13.03 13.64
N VAL A 127 -0.09 12.30 12.54
CA VAL A 127 -0.79 11.03 12.55
C VAL A 127 0.22 9.88 12.43
N ALA A 128 0.22 8.98 13.40
CA ALA A 128 1.00 7.75 13.32
C ALA A 128 0.22 6.69 12.53
N ILE A 129 0.76 6.28 11.38
CA ILE A 129 0.17 5.24 10.54
C ILE A 129 0.98 3.94 10.63
N GLY A 130 0.27 2.81 10.71
CA GLY A 130 0.86 1.48 10.59
C GLY A 130 0.87 1.01 9.13
N HIS A 131 1.85 0.18 8.74
CA HIS A 131 1.82 -0.55 7.47
C HIS A 131 0.83 -1.71 7.56
N PHE A 132 -0.45 -1.38 7.64
CA PHE A 132 -1.54 -2.32 7.81
C PHE A 132 -2.64 -2.05 6.78
N GLY A 133 -3.15 -3.12 6.18
CA GLY A 133 -4.15 -3.02 5.11
C GLY A 133 -3.68 -2.13 3.96
N ASN A 134 -4.63 -1.41 3.36
CA ASN A 134 -4.40 -0.44 2.28
C ASN A 134 -4.06 0.91 2.85
N PHE A 135 -2.88 0.99 3.46
CA PHE A 135 -2.37 2.19 4.11
C PHE A 135 -2.23 3.35 3.12
N GLU A 136 -2.14 3.09 1.82
CA GLU A 136 -2.13 4.11 0.77
C GLU A 136 -3.45 4.90 0.73
N LEU A 137 -4.57 4.33 1.18
CA LEU A 137 -5.84 5.04 1.29
C LEU A 137 -5.84 6.11 2.38
N TYR A 138 -4.90 6.10 3.34
CA TYR A 138 -4.76 7.20 4.29
C TYR A 138 -4.45 8.53 3.61
N ALA A 139 -3.81 8.52 2.43
CA ALA A 139 -3.59 9.73 1.64
C ALA A 139 -4.91 10.40 1.19
N ARG A 140 -6.02 9.65 1.14
CA ARG A 140 -7.37 10.14 0.79
C ARG A 140 -8.10 10.81 1.95
N LEU A 141 -7.50 10.84 3.15
CA LEU A 141 -8.07 11.54 4.28
C LEU A 141 -8.26 13.04 4.01
N GLN A 142 -7.40 13.64 3.19
CA GLN A 142 -7.53 15.03 2.75
C GLN A 142 -8.84 15.30 1.99
N ASP A 143 -9.41 14.28 1.33
CA ASP A 143 -10.64 14.42 0.54
C ASP A 143 -11.88 14.57 1.45
N VAL A 144 -11.77 14.19 2.73
CA VAL A 144 -12.86 14.29 3.73
C VAL A 144 -12.56 15.24 4.89
N LEU A 145 -11.40 15.89 4.89
CA LEU A 145 -10.98 16.84 5.91
C LEU A 145 -10.66 18.21 5.30
N PRO A 146 -11.69 18.97 4.88
CA PRO A 146 -11.49 20.30 4.33
C PRO A 146 -10.80 21.20 5.38
N GLY A 147 -9.69 21.82 4.99
CA GLY A 147 -8.87 22.68 5.86
C GLY A 147 -7.56 22.05 6.33
N TYR A 148 -7.34 20.76 6.09
CA TYR A 148 -6.06 20.11 6.29
C TYR A 148 -5.31 19.92 4.96
N GLN A 149 -4.00 20.15 4.99
CA GLN A 149 -3.09 19.76 3.91
C GLN A 149 -2.29 18.54 4.36
N GLY A 150 -2.42 17.42 3.65
CA GLY A 150 -1.66 16.20 3.92
C GLY A 150 -0.18 16.36 3.55
N ALA A 151 0.71 15.84 4.39
CA ALA A 151 2.13 15.72 4.09
C ALA A 151 2.66 14.39 4.63
N THR A 152 3.64 13.81 3.92
CA THR A 152 4.34 12.59 4.35
C THR A 152 5.81 12.68 3.99
N THR A 153 6.61 11.76 4.53
CA THR A 153 8.01 11.61 4.14
C THR A 153 8.14 10.61 3.02
N TYR A 154 9.08 10.85 2.11
CA TYR A 154 9.35 9.96 0.99
C TYR A 154 10.84 9.62 0.94
N ARG A 155 11.14 8.32 0.83
CA ARG A 155 12.50 7.84 0.55
C ARG A 155 12.54 7.31 -0.88
N ALA A 156 13.35 7.95 -1.72
CA ALA A 156 13.52 7.55 -3.10
C ALA A 156 13.95 6.07 -3.23
N LEU A 157 13.36 5.37 -4.19
CA LEU A 157 13.79 4.05 -4.62
C LEU A 157 15.20 4.09 -5.21
N ASN A 158 15.89 2.96 -5.09
CA ASN A 158 17.21 2.78 -5.70
C ASN A 158 17.19 2.88 -7.23
N GLN A 159 16.03 2.64 -7.87
CA GLN A 159 15.82 2.74 -9.31
C GLN A 159 15.18 4.09 -9.68
N PRO A 160 15.94 5.05 -10.25
CA PRO A 160 15.44 6.39 -10.55
C PRO A 160 14.24 6.40 -11.49
N ALA A 161 14.17 5.47 -12.44
CA ALA A 161 13.06 5.34 -13.37
C ALA A 161 11.71 5.12 -12.66
N LEU A 162 11.70 4.30 -11.60
CA LEU A 162 10.47 3.98 -10.86
C LEU A 162 10.03 5.14 -9.95
N ASN A 163 10.95 6.00 -9.51
CA ASN A 163 10.61 7.22 -8.78
C ASN A 163 9.73 8.18 -9.61
N ARG A 164 9.73 8.06 -10.95
CA ARG A 164 8.89 8.88 -11.85
C ARG A 164 7.47 8.32 -12.03
N LEU A 165 7.19 7.15 -11.44
CA LEU A 165 5.88 6.50 -11.49
C LEU A 165 5.10 6.65 -10.18
N MET A 166 5.74 7.15 -9.13
CA MET A 166 5.14 7.51 -7.85
C MET A 166 4.78 8.99 -7.84
#